data_AF-A0A7J4FXG5-F1
#
_entry.id   AF-A0A7J4FXG5-F1
#
_cell.length_a   1.000
_cell.length_b   1.000
_cell.length_c   1.000
_cell.angle_alpha   90.00
_cell.angle_beta   90.00
_cell.angle_gamma   90.00
#
_symmetry.space_group_name_H-M   'P 1'
#
loop_
_entity.id
_entity.type
_entity.pdbx_description
1 polymer ?
#
loop_
_entity_poly.entity_id
_entity_poly.type
_entity_poly.pdbx_seq_one_letter_code
_entity_poly.pdbx_strand_id
1 'polypeptide(L)' 'MNFNGKVERSKDVIKKAIEEFGNDRIAAAWTGGKDSTVVLGLVRETFNEIPIPVVFVDTSVKFKETYEFIDRIKKEWNL' A
#
# COMPACT_ATOMS: atom_id res chain seq x y z
N MET A 1 0.53 15.45 18.49
CA MET A 1 0.53 15.31 17.01
C MET A 1 -0.92 15.11 16.54
N ASN A 2 -1.42 15.95 15.63
CA ASN A 2 -2.79 15.87 15.09
C ASN A 2 -2.87 14.89 13.90
N PHE A 3 -4.05 14.72 13.29
CA PHE A 3 -4.25 13.82 12.15
C PHE A 3 -3.28 14.11 11.00
N ASN A 4 -3.24 15.36 10.52
CA ASN A 4 -2.35 15.77 9.43
C ASN A 4 -0.87 15.50 9.75
N GLY A 5 -0.44 15.79 10.98
CA GLY A 5 0.92 15.50 11.41
C GLY A 5 1.27 14.01 11.40
N LYS A 6 0.31 13.12 11.64
CA LYS A 6 0.51 11.67 11.52
C LYS A 6 0.62 11.23 10.05
N VAL A 7 -0.20 11.81 9.16
CA VAL A 7 -0.17 11.53 7.72
C VAL A 7 1.18 11.93 7.14
N GLU A 8 1.62 13.18 7.36
CA GLU A 8 2.89 13.67 6.83
C GLU A 8 4.08 12.88 7.38
N ARG A 9 4.09 12.56 8.68
CA ARG A 9 5.13 11.69 9.24
C ARG A 9 5.15 10.29 8.61
N SER A 10 3.99 9.75 8.24
CA SER A 10 3.92 8.43 7.59
C SER A 10 4.49 8.50 6.17
N LYS A 11 4.18 9.56 5.41
CA LYS A 11 4.77 9.80 4.08
C LYS A 11 6.29 9.95 4.15
N ASP A 12 6.81 10.66 5.15
CA ASP A 12 8.26 10.81 5.36
C ASP A 12 8.95 9.45 5.60
N VAL A 13 8.33 8.57 6.39
CA VAL A 13 8.86 7.21 6.63
C VAL A 13 8.86 6.39 5.34
N ILE A 14 7.79 6.49 4.54
CA ILE A 14 7.68 5.80 3.25
C ILE A 14 8.77 6.27 2.27
N LYS A 15 8.99 7.58 2.15
CA LYS A 15 10.05 8.14 1.29
C LYS A 15 11.42 7.62 1.69
N LYS A 16 11.75 7.71 2.98
CA LYS A 16 13.03 7.24 3.52
C LYS A 16 13.25 5.76 3.26
N ALA A 17 12.23 4.91 3.42
CA ALA A 17 12.37 3.49 3.16
C ALA A 17 12.70 3.20 1.68
N ILE A 18 12.03 3.88 0.74
CA ILE A 18 12.32 3.70 -0.70
C ILE A 18 13.69 4.26 -1.08
N GLU A 19 14.08 5.41 -0.52
CA GLU A 19 15.43 5.99 -0.70
C GLU A 19 16.54 5.09 -0.16
N GLU A 20 16.32 4.45 1.00
CA GLU A 20 17.31 3.60 1.67
C GLU A 20 17.46 2.23 0.99
N PHE A 21 16.34 1.58 0.66
CA PHE A 21 16.38 0.21 0.15
C PHE A 21 16.38 0.15 -1.38
N GLY A 22 15.87 1.17 -2.08
CA GLY A 22 15.59 1.12 -3.51
C GLY A 22 14.23 0.48 -3.79
N ASN A 23 13.64 0.83 -4.93
CA ASN A 23 12.29 0.40 -5.31
C ASN A 23 12.17 -1.06 -5.74
N ASP A 24 13.30 -1.72 -6.02
CA ASP A 24 13.41 -3.12 -6.44
C ASP A 24 13.69 -4.10 -5.28
N ARG A 25 14.05 -3.58 -4.09
CA ARG A 25 14.40 -4.39 -2.90
C ARG A 25 13.44 -4.22 -1.72
N ILE A 26 12.33 -3.52 -1.93
CA ILE A 26 11.25 -3.37 -0.96
C ILE A 26 9.91 -3.66 -1.63
N ALA A 27 8.93 -4.15 -0.86
CA ALA A 27 7.58 -4.38 -1.35
C ALA A 27 6.54 -4.02 -0.29
N ALA A 28 5.34 -3.62 -0.74
CA ALA A 28 4.19 -3.42 0.14
C ALA A 28 3.42 -4.73 0.29
N ALA A 29 3.36 -5.28 1.51
CA ALA A 29 2.48 -6.39 1.82
C ALA A 29 1.04 -5.88 1.94
N TRP A 30 0.16 -6.29 1.04
CA TRP A 30 -1.23 -5.86 1.00
C TRP A 30 -2.18 -7.05 0.98
N THR A 31 -3.19 -7.01 1.83
CA THR A 31 -4.10 -8.15 2.09
C THR A 31 -5.57 -7.84 1.76
N GLY A 32 -5.84 -6.63 1.26
CA GLY A 32 -7.19 -6.05 1.17
C GLY A 32 -7.74 -5.51 2.50
N GLY A 33 -6.97 -5.61 3.59
CA GLY A 33 -7.37 -5.11 4.91
C GLY A 33 -7.21 -3.59 5.06
N LYS A 34 -7.89 -3.00 6.05
CA LYS A 34 -7.87 -1.54 6.27
C LYS A 34 -6.45 -0.97 6.45
N ASP A 35 -5.62 -1.63 7.27
CA ASP A 35 -4.32 -1.08 7.66
C ASP A 35 -3.33 -1.11 6.48
N SER A 36 -3.26 -2.25 5.79
CA SER A 36 -2.40 -2.40 4.62
C SER A 36 -2.89 -1.58 3.43
N THR A 37 -4.19 -1.35 3.30
CA THR A 37 -4.76 -0.45 2.29
C THR A 37 -4.41 1.01 2.58
N VAL A 38 -4.40 1.42 3.85
CA VAL A 38 -3.93 2.78 4.23
C VAL A 38 -2.46 2.96 3.89
N VAL A 39 -1.60 1.98 4.19
CA VAL A 39 -0.17 2.05 3.80
C VAL A 39 -0.03 2.18 2.28
N LEU A 40 -0.71 1.33 1.51
CA LEU A 40 -0.67 1.38 0.05
C LEU A 40 -1.21 2.70 -0.52
N GLY A 41 -2.29 3.23 0.07
CA GLY A 41 -2.86 4.53 -0.27
C GLY A 41 -1.90 5.69 0.01
N LEU A 42 -1.18 5.66 1.14
CA LEU A 42 -0.16 6.65 1.47
C LEU A 42 1.05 6.58 0.53
N VAL A 43 1.47 5.39 0.09
CA VAL A 43 2.49 5.23 -0.95
C VAL A 43 2.01 5.91 -2.23
N ARG A 44 0.79 5.59 -2.68
CA ARG A 44 0.20 6.21 -3.88
C ARG A 44 0.09 7.72 -3.78
N GLU A 45 -0.36 8.26 -2.66
CA GLU A 45 -0.45 9.71 -2.43
C GLU A 45 0.93 10.38 -2.39
N THR A 46 1.96 9.66 -1.94
CA THR A 46 3.33 10.19 -1.83
C THR A 46 4.01 10.34 -3.19
N PHE A 47 3.80 9.38 -4.09
CA PHE A 47 4.51 9.32 -5.39
C PHE A 47 3.60 9.56 -6.60
N ASN A 48 2.30 9.77 -6.40
CA ASN A 48 1.26 9.76 -7.45
C ASN A 48 1.15 8.44 -8.23
N GLU A 49 1.89 7.41 -7.81
CA GLU A 49 1.91 6.05 -8.33
C GLU A 49 2.36 5.11 -7.19
N ILE A 50 2.40 3.81 -7.45
CA ILE A 50 2.96 2.83 -6.50
C ILE A 50 4.26 2.31 -7.12
N PRO A 51 5.42 2.92 -6.79
CA PRO A 51 6.67 2.63 -7.49
C PRO A 51 7.35 1.34 -7.01
N ILE A 52 6.70 0.58 -6.12
CA ILE A 52 7.25 -0.62 -5.48
C ILE A 52 6.32 -1.81 -5.74
N PRO A 53 6.84 -3.05 -5.80
CA PRO A 53 6.02 -4.24 -5.87
C PRO A 53 4.99 -4.33 -4.75
N VAL A 54 3.79 -4.82 -5.08
CA VAL A 54 2.73 -5.12 -4.10
C VAL A 54 2.58 -6.64 -3.99
N VAL A 55 2.72 -7.16 -2.76
CA VAL A 55 2.65 -8.60 -2.49
C VAL A 55 1.34 -8.91 -1.79
N PHE A 56 0.53 -9.75 -2.43
CA PHE A 56 -0.68 -10.34 -1.86
C PHE A 56 -0.46 -11.84 -1.66
N VAL A 57 -0.65 -12.32 -0.44
CA VAL A 57 -0.62 -13.76 -0.13
C VAL A 57 -2.05 -14.26 -0.05
N ASP A 58 -2.42 -15.09 -1.04
CA ASP A 58 -3.72 -15.73 -1.07
C ASP A 58 -3.72 -17.03 -0.28
N THR A 59 -4.61 -17.13 0.70
CA THR A 59 -4.81 -18.33 1.51
C THR A 59 -6.03 -19.13 1.09
N SER A 60 -6.77 -18.69 0.06
CA SER A 60 -8.04 -19.26 -0.42
C SER A 60 -9.22 -19.19 0.57
N VAL A 61 -9.01 -18.69 1.80
CA VAL A 61 -10.03 -18.67 2.87
C VAL A 61 -10.64 -17.30 3.14
N LYS A 62 -10.37 -16.29 2.31
CA LYS A 62 -10.94 -14.95 2.47
C LYS A 62 -12.42 -14.93 2.04
N PHE A 63 -13.17 -13.99 2.60
CA PHE A 63 -14.53 -13.72 2.15
C PHE A 63 -14.55 -13.27 0.68
N LYS A 64 -15.62 -13.60 -0.03
CA LYS A 64 -15.79 -13.24 -1.45
C LYS A 64 -15.65 -11.73 -1.68
N GLU A 65 -16.24 -10.95 -0.78
CA GLU A 65 -16.22 -9.49 -0.77
C GLU A 65 -14.80 -8.93 -0.62
N THR A 66 -13.89 -9.67 0.03
CA THR A 66 -12.48 -9.28 0.13
C THR A 66 -11.77 -9.44 -1.21
N TYR A 67 -12.03 -10.54 -1.94
CA TYR A 67 -11.49 -10.70 -3.30
C TYR A 67 -12.05 -9.64 -4.25
N GLU A 68 -13.35 -9.39 -4.21
CA GLU A 68 -14.00 -8.34 -5.01
C GLU A 68 -13.41 -6.95 -4.72
N PHE A 69 -13.13 -6.65 -3.45
CA PHE A 69 -12.44 -5.42 -3.07
C PHE A 69 -11.02 -5.35 -3.63
N ILE A 70 -10.25 -6.43 -3.52
CA ILE A 70 -8.88 -6.50 -4.03
C ILE A 70 -8.87 -6.31 -5.55
N ASP A 71 -9.71 -7.03 -6.28
CA ASP A 71 -9.79 -6.96 -7.75
C ASP A 71 -10.18 -5.56 -8.22
N ARG A 72 -11.12 -4.92 -7.53
CA ARG A 72 -11.49 -3.52 -7.81
C ARG A 72 -10.29 -2.59 -7.62
N ILE A 73 -9.61 -2.66 -6.48
CA ILE A 73 -8.48 -1.78 -6.18
C ILE A 73 -7.30 -2.03 -7.13
N LYS A 74 -6.99 -3.29 -7.48
CA LYS A 74 -5.98 -3.63 -8.48
C LYS A 74 -6.25 -2.94 -9.81
N LYS A 75 -7.50 -2.98 -10.29
CA LYS A 75 -7.92 -2.32 -11.52
C LYS A 75 -7.88 -0.80 -11.41
N GLU A 76 -8.43 -0.23 -10.34
CA GLU A 76 -8.53 1.22 -10.17
C GLU A 76 -7.16 1.89 -9.99
N TRP A 77 -6.22 1.21 -9.33
CA TRP A 77 -4.90 1.77 -8.98
C TRP A 77 -3.78 1.24 -9.89
N ASN A 78 -4.13 0.45 -10.91
CA ASN A 78 -3.19 -0.15 -11.86
C ASN A 78 -2.05 -0.91 -11.18
N LEU A 79 -2.41 -1.82 -10.27
CA LEU A 79 -1.50 -2.70 -9.53
C LEU A 79 -1.14 -3.96 -10.32
#